data_AF-A0A7X8HIN3-F1
#
_entry.id   AF-A0A7X8HIN3-F1
#
_cell.length_a   1.000
_cell.length_b   1.000
_cell.length_c   1.000
_cell.angle_alpha   90.00
_cell.angle_beta   90.00
_cell.angle_gamma   90.00
#
_symmetry.space_group_name_H-M   'P 1'
#
loop_
_entity.id
_entity.type
_entity.pdbx_description
1 polymer ?
#
loop_
_entity_poly.entity_id
_entity_poly.type
_entity_poly.pdbx_seq_one_letter_code
_entity_poly.pdbx_strand_id
1 'polypeptide(L)'
;MIDLFDFATSDRPALPVGAAERRQTRCVKVNWGANHVLVGGGAPVVVQSMTNTDTENAIETALQVKDLAQAGSELVRITVNTPAAAKEVPAIREQLDRMHIDVPLVGDFHYNGHKLLTEYPECAQALSKYRINPGNMGGGKRRDDNFAQMIEV
;
A
#
# COMPACT_ATOMS: atom_id res chain seq x y z
N MET A 1 50.49 24.68 -2.20
CA MET A 1 49.49 25.66 -1.74
C MET A 1 48.29 25.45 -2.64
N ILE A 2 47.39 24.55 -2.24
CA ILE A 2 46.20 24.18 -3.03
C ILE A 2 45.11 25.16 -2.60
N ASP A 3 44.59 25.91 -3.57
CA ASP A 3 43.44 26.80 -3.38
C ASP A 3 42.26 25.97 -2.87
N LEU A 4 41.81 26.29 -1.64
CA LEU A 4 40.54 25.83 -1.13
C LEU A 4 39.45 26.47 -1.98
N PHE A 5 38.79 25.65 -2.78
CA PHE A 5 37.56 26.00 -3.49
C PHE A 5 36.56 26.66 -2.53
N ASP A 6 36.19 27.87 -2.91
CA ASP A 6 35.10 28.67 -2.39
C ASP A 6 33.78 27.88 -2.47
N PHE A 7 33.38 27.26 -1.36
CA PHE A 7 32.03 26.72 -1.21
C PHE A 7 31.09 27.91 -1.04
N ALA A 8 30.66 28.49 -2.17
CA ALA A 8 29.57 29.45 -2.21
C ALA A 8 28.38 28.84 -1.45
N THR A 9 28.04 29.45 -0.32
CA THR A 9 26.86 29.13 0.47
C THR A 9 25.66 29.25 -0.46
N SER A 10 25.01 28.13 -0.78
CA SER A 10 23.85 28.16 -1.67
C SER A 10 22.79 29.05 -1.01
N ASP A 11 22.37 30.11 -1.71
CA ASP A 11 21.32 31.06 -1.29
C ASP A 11 19.92 30.42 -1.33
N ARG A 12 19.83 29.13 -1.01
CA ARG A 12 18.58 28.40 -0.94
C ARG A 12 17.91 28.80 0.37
N PRO A 13 16.67 29.28 0.33
CA PRO A 13 15.94 29.57 1.55
C PRO A 13 15.93 28.30 2.42
N ALA A 14 16.24 28.46 3.70
CA ALA A 14 16.16 27.37 4.66
C ALA A 14 14.76 26.75 4.54
N LEU A 15 14.71 25.42 4.35
CA LEU A 15 13.43 24.73 4.34
C LEU A 15 12.77 24.97 5.70
N PRO A 16 11.48 25.34 5.73
CA PRO A 16 10.79 25.55 6.99
C PRO A 16 10.86 24.27 7.83
N VAL A 17 11.52 24.36 8.97
CA VAL A 17 11.64 23.30 9.96
C VAL A 17 10.71 23.62 11.13
N GLY A 18 9.77 22.72 11.43
CA GLY A 18 8.77 22.90 12.48
C GLY A 18 7.44 22.22 12.14
N ALA A 19 6.48 22.30 13.05
CA ALA A 19 5.12 21.82 12.80
C ALA A 19 4.46 22.70 11.73
N ALA A 20 4.53 22.26 10.47
CA ALA A 20 3.78 22.88 9.39
C ALA A 20 2.28 22.63 9.60
N GLU A 21 1.44 23.57 9.17
CA GLU A 21 0.00 23.33 9.13
C GLU A 21 -0.31 22.10 8.26
N ARG A 22 -1.24 21.27 8.72
CA ARG A 22 -1.62 20.06 8.00
C ARG A 22 -2.23 20.46 6.65
N ARG A 23 -1.61 20.01 5.56
CA ARG A 23 -2.11 20.26 4.20
C ARG A 23 -3.57 19.81 4.06
N GLN A 24 -4.39 20.68 3.48
CA GLN A 24 -5.76 20.33 3.10
C GLN A 24 -5.74 19.35 1.92
N THR A 25 -6.41 18.21 2.08
CA THR A 25 -6.48 17.15 1.08
C THR A 25 -7.89 16.60 0.99
N ARG A 26 -8.22 15.94 -0.13
CA ARG A 26 -9.38 15.07 -0.20
C ARG A 26 -9.29 13.97 0.86
N CYS A 27 -10.43 13.57 1.41
CA CYS A 27 -10.55 12.38 2.25
C CYS A 27 -10.73 11.14 1.37
N VAL A 28 -10.00 10.07 1.67
CA VAL A 28 -10.14 8.75 1.05
C VAL A 28 -10.49 7.76 2.16
N LYS A 29 -11.57 6.99 1.96
CA LYS A 29 -11.98 5.92 2.88
C LYS A 29 -11.33 4.61 2.43
N VAL A 30 -10.69 3.90 3.36
CA VAL A 30 -10.19 2.53 3.19
C VAL A 30 -10.90 1.67 4.21
N ASN A 31 -11.62 0.64 3.77
CA ASN A 31 -12.54 -0.10 4.63
C ASN A 31 -12.42 -1.61 4.48
N TRP A 32 -12.69 -2.30 5.59
CA TRP A 32 -12.96 -3.73 5.62
C TRP A 32 -14.05 -4.00 6.66
N GLY A 33 -15.15 -4.64 6.28
CA GLY A 33 -16.30 -4.83 7.17
C GLY A 33 -16.77 -3.51 7.80
N ALA A 34 -16.83 -3.48 9.14
CA ALA A 34 -17.20 -2.30 9.93
C ALA A 34 -16.03 -1.33 10.18
N ASN A 35 -14.78 -1.72 9.87
CA ASN A 35 -13.60 -0.89 10.07
C ASN A 35 -13.47 0.13 8.92
N HIS A 36 -13.30 1.40 9.27
CA HIS A 36 -13.31 2.53 8.36
C HIS A 36 -12.15 3.47 8.67
N VAL A 37 -11.07 3.36 7.90
CA VAL A 37 -9.89 4.22 8.03
C VAL A 37 -10.01 5.41 7.07
N LEU A 38 -9.92 6.62 7.60
CA LEU A 38 -9.98 7.87 6.82
C LEU A 38 -8.58 8.43 6.60
N VAL A 39 -8.19 8.59 5.33
CA VAL A 39 -6.89 9.16 4.95
C VAL A 39 -7.10 10.53 4.33
N GLY A 40 -6.52 11.57 4.95
CA GLY A 40 -6.65 12.95 4.48
C GLY A 40 -7.88 13.68 5.05
N GLY A 41 -8.26 14.82 4.47
CA GLY A 41 -9.51 15.53 4.84
C GLY A 41 -9.63 15.98 6.30
N GLY A 42 -8.50 16.21 6.98
CA GLY A 42 -8.47 16.57 8.40
C GLY A 42 -8.45 15.40 9.39
N ALA A 43 -8.59 14.14 8.92
CA ALA A 43 -8.44 12.98 9.79
C ALA A 43 -7.02 12.88 10.40
N PRO A 44 -6.82 12.15 11.50
CA PRO A 44 -5.47 11.89 12.05
C PRO A 44 -4.50 11.29 11.02
N VAL A 45 -3.20 11.38 11.31
CA VAL A 45 -2.19 10.69 10.49
C VAL A 45 -2.30 9.20 10.75
N VAL A 46 -2.56 8.43 9.69
CA VAL A 46 -2.73 6.98 9.74
C VAL A 46 -1.36 6.28 9.80
N VAL A 47 -1.18 5.40 10.77
CA VAL A 47 -0.03 4.50 10.85
C VAL A 47 -0.31 3.25 10.01
N GLN A 48 0.59 2.93 9.10
CA GLN A 48 0.50 1.74 8.26
C GLN A 48 1.83 0.98 8.25
N SER A 49 1.76 -0.33 8.02
CA SER A 49 2.92 -1.21 7.93
C SER A 49 2.82 -2.11 6.69
N MET A 50 3.86 -2.92 6.48
CA MET A 50 3.90 -3.91 5.41
C MET A 50 4.47 -5.22 5.97
N THR A 51 3.88 -6.34 5.59
CA THR A 51 4.43 -7.66 5.91
C THR A 51 5.77 -7.89 5.21
N ASN A 52 6.55 -8.83 5.74
CA ASN A 52 7.76 -9.33 5.11
C ASN A 52 7.77 -10.87 4.96
N THR A 53 6.68 -11.54 5.35
CA THR A 53 6.43 -12.96 5.06
C THR A 53 6.15 -13.17 3.58
N ASP A 54 6.29 -14.40 3.11
CA ASP A 54 5.82 -14.78 1.79
C ASP A 54 4.29 -14.85 1.80
N THR A 55 3.62 -14.05 0.95
CA THR A 55 2.16 -14.06 0.83
C THR A 55 1.64 -15.43 0.40
N GLU A 56 2.45 -16.26 -0.26
CA GLU A 56 2.11 -17.66 -0.57
C GLU A 56 1.94 -18.52 0.69
N ASN A 57 2.45 -18.08 1.85
CA ASN A 57 2.15 -18.68 3.14
C ASN A 57 1.03 -17.90 3.85
N ALA A 58 -0.21 -18.31 3.60
CA ALA A 58 -1.39 -17.61 4.13
C ALA A 58 -1.44 -17.55 5.66
N ILE A 59 -1.04 -18.64 6.34
CA ILE A 59 -1.09 -18.73 7.80
C ILE A 59 -0.07 -17.77 8.41
N GLU A 60 1.17 -17.85 7.97
CA GLU A 60 2.24 -16.99 8.49
C GLU A 60 1.96 -15.51 8.22
N THR A 61 1.48 -15.19 7.01
CA THR A 61 1.11 -13.82 6.64
C THR A 61 -0.07 -13.31 7.48
N ALA A 62 -1.12 -14.12 7.70
CA ALA A 62 -2.25 -13.71 8.54
C ALA A 62 -1.82 -13.47 10.00
N LEU A 63 -0.93 -14.30 10.54
CA LEU A 63 -0.39 -14.11 11.89
C LEU A 63 0.42 -12.80 11.99
N GLN A 64 1.28 -12.52 11.02
CA GLN A 64 2.03 -11.26 11.01
C GLN A 64 1.13 -10.04 10.83
N VAL A 65 0.11 -10.11 9.97
CA VAL A 65 -0.88 -9.02 9.83
C VAL A 65 -1.58 -8.75 11.16
N LYS A 66 -1.97 -9.80 11.88
CA LYS A 66 -2.55 -9.69 13.22
C LYS A 66 -1.58 -9.00 14.19
N ASP A 67 -0.33 -9.43 14.25
CA ASP A 67 0.67 -8.85 15.15
C ASP A 67 0.89 -7.36 14.87
N LEU A 68 0.96 -6.98 13.59
CA LEU A 68 1.07 -5.59 13.15
C LEU A 68 -0.17 -4.76 13.54
N ALA A 69 -1.37 -5.31 13.36
CA ALA A 69 -2.61 -4.65 13.76
C ALA A 69 -2.67 -4.44 15.28
N GLN A 70 -2.32 -5.47 16.06
CA GLN A 70 -2.28 -5.41 17.53
C GLN A 70 -1.21 -4.43 18.05
N ALA A 71 -0.12 -4.24 17.31
CA ALA A 71 0.89 -3.22 17.58
C ALA A 71 0.43 -1.79 17.23
N GLY A 72 -0.75 -1.62 16.63
CA GLY A 72 -1.35 -0.32 16.30
C GLY A 72 -1.28 0.07 14.82
N SER A 73 -0.94 -0.85 13.91
CA SER A 73 -1.04 -0.58 12.47
C SER A 73 -2.50 -0.51 12.03
N GLU A 74 -2.94 0.64 11.56
CA GLU A 74 -4.32 0.88 11.13
C GLU A 74 -4.60 0.37 9.71
N LEU A 75 -3.55 0.18 8.90
CA LEU A 75 -3.59 -0.48 7.59
C LEU A 75 -2.40 -1.42 7.47
N VAL A 76 -2.56 -2.58 6.83
CA VAL A 76 -1.43 -3.51 6.57
C VAL A 76 -1.33 -3.82 5.09
N ARG A 77 -0.11 -3.64 4.55
CA ARG A 77 0.19 -3.94 3.15
C ARG A 77 0.82 -5.33 3.02
N ILE A 78 0.43 -6.06 1.98
CA ILE A 78 1.01 -7.36 1.59
C ILE A 78 1.47 -7.30 0.13
N THR A 79 2.52 -8.04 -0.22
CA THR A 79 2.95 -8.11 -1.63
C THR A 79 2.08 -9.09 -2.41
N VAL A 80 1.71 -8.74 -3.65
CA VAL A 80 0.96 -9.64 -4.55
C VAL A 80 1.64 -9.57 -5.92
N ASN A 81 2.67 -10.40 -6.09
CA ASN A 81 3.56 -10.40 -7.25
C ASN A 81 3.50 -11.71 -8.05
N THR A 82 2.90 -12.77 -7.52
CA THR A 82 2.75 -14.06 -8.19
C THR A 82 1.27 -14.51 -8.21
N PRO A 83 0.89 -15.37 -9.17
CA PRO A 83 -0.40 -16.04 -9.15
C PRO A 83 -0.66 -16.85 -7.87
N ALA A 84 0.38 -17.46 -7.29
CA ALA A 84 0.26 -18.20 -6.05
C ALA A 84 -0.05 -17.25 -4.87
N ALA A 85 0.66 -16.13 -4.77
CA ALA A 85 0.35 -15.10 -3.76
C ALA A 85 -1.07 -14.58 -3.91
N ALA A 86 -1.52 -14.29 -5.14
CA ALA A 86 -2.88 -13.81 -5.40
C ALA A 86 -3.96 -14.80 -4.94
N LYS A 87 -3.74 -16.12 -5.13
CA LYS A 87 -4.67 -17.17 -4.68
C LYS A 87 -4.78 -17.26 -3.16
N GLU A 88 -3.75 -16.87 -2.43
CA GLU A 88 -3.74 -16.96 -0.96
C GLU A 88 -4.35 -15.73 -0.27
N VAL A 89 -4.52 -14.59 -0.96
CA VAL A 89 -5.11 -13.38 -0.36
C VAL A 89 -6.51 -13.62 0.25
N PRO A 90 -7.45 -14.33 -0.40
CA PRO A 90 -8.72 -14.69 0.21
C PRO A 90 -8.56 -15.53 1.49
N ALA A 91 -7.65 -16.51 1.49
CA ALA A 91 -7.39 -17.35 2.65
C ALA A 91 -6.80 -16.54 3.81
N ILE A 92 -5.85 -15.64 3.54
CA ILE A 92 -5.31 -14.68 4.53
C ILE A 92 -6.46 -13.87 5.14
N ARG A 93 -7.32 -13.31 4.28
CA ARG A 93 -8.46 -12.49 4.71
C ARG A 93 -9.42 -13.27 5.59
N GLU A 94 -9.76 -14.49 5.20
CA GLU A 94 -10.65 -15.38 5.96
C GLU A 94 -10.06 -15.76 7.33
N GLN A 95 -8.75 -16.03 7.41
CA GLN A 95 -8.07 -16.28 8.69
C GLN A 95 -8.14 -15.06 9.62
N LEU A 96 -7.90 -13.86 9.08
CA LEU A 96 -8.00 -12.62 9.85
C LEU A 96 -9.43 -12.39 10.35
N ASP A 97 -10.44 -12.64 9.52
CA ASP A 97 -11.84 -12.51 9.90
C ASP A 97 -12.23 -13.52 11.01
N ARG A 98 -11.76 -14.77 10.91
CA ARG A 98 -11.89 -15.78 11.98
C ARG A 98 -11.24 -15.35 13.30
N MET A 99 -10.16 -14.58 13.23
CA MET A 99 -9.45 -14.03 14.40
C MET A 99 -10.03 -12.68 14.87
N HIS A 100 -11.11 -12.19 14.24
CA HIS A 100 -11.68 -10.86 14.49
C HIS A 100 -10.67 -9.70 14.31
N ILE A 101 -9.76 -9.84 13.35
CA ILE A 101 -8.80 -8.80 12.97
C ILE A 101 -9.28 -8.11 11.71
N ASP A 102 -9.96 -6.98 11.86
CA ASP A 102 -10.61 -6.26 10.75
C ASP A 102 -9.74 -5.20 10.07
N VAL A 103 -8.41 -5.23 10.29
CA VAL A 103 -7.48 -4.29 9.67
C VAL A 103 -7.59 -4.37 8.13
N PRO A 104 -7.75 -3.24 7.42
CA PRO A 104 -7.82 -3.24 5.97
C PRO A 104 -6.49 -3.67 5.32
N LEU A 105 -6.58 -4.53 4.31
CA LEU A 105 -5.43 -5.02 3.55
C LEU A 105 -5.17 -4.15 2.31
N VAL A 106 -3.90 -3.82 2.09
CA VAL A 106 -3.43 -3.12 0.88
C VAL A 106 -2.60 -4.08 0.03
N GLY A 107 -3.00 -4.31 -1.22
CA GLY A 107 -2.22 -5.15 -2.15
C GLY A 107 -1.13 -4.34 -2.86
N ASP A 108 0.13 -4.77 -2.72
CA ASP A 108 1.28 -4.18 -3.41
C ASP A 108 1.62 -4.95 -4.69
N PHE A 109 1.23 -4.38 -5.84
CA PHE A 109 1.39 -5.02 -7.13
C PHE A 109 2.62 -4.51 -7.89
N HIS A 110 3.36 -5.43 -8.51
CA HIS A 110 4.55 -5.14 -9.30
C HIS A 110 4.49 -5.81 -10.68
N TYR A 111 4.66 -5.04 -11.75
CA TYR A 111 4.78 -5.50 -13.16
C TYR A 111 3.55 -6.18 -13.77
N ASN A 112 2.93 -7.14 -13.08
CA ASN A 112 1.84 -8.00 -13.55
C ASN A 112 0.51 -7.73 -12.83
N GLY A 113 0.38 -6.63 -12.09
CA GLY A 113 -0.83 -6.31 -11.30
C GLY A 113 -2.13 -6.34 -12.11
N HIS A 114 -2.13 -5.79 -13.33
CA HIS A 114 -3.27 -5.82 -14.25
C HIS A 114 -3.75 -7.26 -14.55
N LYS A 115 -2.82 -8.21 -14.69
CA LYS A 115 -3.15 -9.62 -14.89
C LYS A 115 -3.67 -10.27 -13.62
N LEU A 116 -2.96 -10.09 -12.51
CA LEU A 116 -3.33 -10.72 -11.24
C LEU A 116 -4.71 -10.28 -10.77
N LEU A 117 -5.02 -8.99 -10.86
CA LEU A 117 -6.34 -8.47 -10.49
C LEU A 117 -7.47 -9.00 -11.40
N THR A 118 -7.21 -9.18 -12.69
CA THR A 118 -8.20 -9.68 -13.65
C THR A 118 -8.39 -11.20 -13.54
N GLU A 119 -7.31 -11.96 -13.38
CA GLU A 119 -7.31 -13.42 -13.33
C GLU A 119 -7.73 -13.96 -11.96
N TYR A 120 -7.56 -13.17 -10.89
CA TYR A 120 -7.89 -13.54 -9.50
C TYR A 120 -8.86 -12.52 -8.87
N PRO A 121 -10.14 -12.47 -9.30
CA PRO A 121 -11.10 -11.49 -8.81
C PRO A 121 -11.38 -11.60 -7.31
N GLU A 122 -11.23 -12.79 -6.71
CA GLU A 122 -11.35 -12.97 -5.26
C GLU A 122 -10.22 -12.25 -4.50
N CYS A 123 -9.01 -12.19 -5.07
CA CYS A 123 -7.91 -11.38 -4.52
C CYS A 123 -8.29 -9.90 -4.52
N ALA A 124 -8.86 -9.41 -5.61
CA ALA A 124 -9.32 -8.02 -5.73
C ALA A 124 -10.38 -7.70 -4.65
N GLN A 125 -11.38 -8.57 -4.50
CA GLN A 125 -12.47 -8.41 -3.53
C GLN A 125 -12.00 -8.49 -2.07
N ALA A 126 -10.96 -9.26 -1.78
CA ALA A 126 -10.40 -9.42 -0.43
C ALA A 126 -9.50 -8.26 0.02
N LEU A 127 -9.16 -7.33 -0.87
CA LEU A 127 -8.31 -6.17 -0.60
C LEU A 127 -9.14 -4.90 -0.44
N SER A 128 -8.69 -4.01 0.45
CA SER A 128 -9.34 -2.71 0.69
C SER A 128 -8.74 -1.58 -0.14
N LYS A 129 -7.58 -1.79 -0.75
CA LYS A 129 -6.84 -0.81 -1.55
C LYS A 129 -5.77 -1.49 -2.42
N TYR A 130 -5.52 -0.93 -3.61
CA TYR A 130 -4.39 -1.31 -4.46
C TYR A 130 -3.29 -0.25 -4.41
N ARG A 131 -2.03 -0.68 -4.23
CA ARG A 131 -0.84 0.15 -4.48
C ARG A 131 -0.38 -0.12 -5.91
N ILE A 132 -0.43 0.93 -6.72
CA ILE A 132 0.02 0.90 -8.11
C ILE A 132 1.29 1.73 -8.24
N ASN A 133 2.34 1.18 -8.85
CA ASN A 133 3.54 1.92 -9.25
C ASN A 133 3.54 2.12 -10.78
N PRO A 134 3.31 3.34 -11.30
CA PRO A 134 3.29 3.61 -12.74
C PRO A 134 4.59 3.23 -13.46
N GLY A 135 5.74 3.27 -12.78
CA GLY A 135 7.03 2.87 -13.34
C GLY A 135 7.14 1.37 -13.62
N ASN A 136 6.28 0.55 -13.03
CA ASN A 136 6.29 -0.91 -13.21
C ASN A 136 5.34 -1.37 -14.32
N MET A 137 4.63 -0.49 -15.02
CA MET A 137 3.57 -0.89 -15.98
C MET A 137 4.06 -1.10 -17.43
N GLY A 138 5.37 -1.11 -17.66
CA GLY A 138 5.96 -1.16 -19.00
C GLY A 138 6.09 0.23 -19.64
N GLY A 139 6.44 0.28 -20.93
CA GLY A 139 6.70 1.52 -21.66
C GLY A 139 5.62 1.87 -22.70
N GLY A 140 5.45 3.17 -22.97
CA GLY A 140 4.57 3.68 -24.03
C GLY A 140 3.09 3.34 -23.81
N LYS A 141 2.35 3.14 -24.91
CA LYS A 141 0.91 2.84 -24.91
C LYS A 141 0.51 1.69 -23.97
N ARG A 142 1.33 0.64 -23.91
CA ARG A 142 1.11 -0.53 -23.06
C ARG A 142 1.04 -0.17 -21.57
N ARG A 143 1.76 0.87 -21.14
CA ARG A 143 1.72 1.37 -19.76
C ARG A 143 0.34 1.90 -19.40
N ASP A 144 -0.23 2.69 -20.30
CA ASP A 144 -1.50 3.37 -20.06
C ASP A 144 -2.66 2.35 -20.12
N ASP A 145 -2.60 1.39 -21.05
CA ASP A 145 -3.56 0.27 -21.14
C ASP A 145 -3.52 -0.59 -19.86
N ASN A 146 -2.32 -0.99 -19.41
CA ASN A 146 -2.17 -1.79 -18.17
C ASN A 146 -2.64 -1.01 -16.93
N PHE A 147 -2.38 0.29 -16.87
CA PHE A 147 -2.82 1.13 -15.77
C PHE A 147 -4.34 1.24 -15.74
N ALA A 148 -4.98 1.50 -16.89
CA ALA A 148 -6.44 1.57 -17.01
C ALA A 148 -7.11 0.27 -16.54
N GLN A 149 -6.60 -0.88 -16.97
CA GLN A 149 -7.10 -2.19 -16.54
C GLN A 149 -7.11 -2.34 -15.01
N MET A 150 -6.09 -1.86 -14.30
CA MET A 150 -6.07 -1.94 -12.83
C MET A 150 -7.06 -1.00 -12.13
N ILE A 151 -7.47 0.08 -12.78
CA ILE A 151 -8.46 1.03 -12.25
C ILE A 151 -9.89 0.53 -12.48
N GLU A 152 -10.11 -0.26 -13.52
CA GLU A 152 -11.43 -0.74 -13.95
C GLU A 152 -11.83 -2.09 -13.34
N VAL A 153 -10.94 -2.74 -12.56
CA VAL A 153 -11.23 -3.98 -11.81
C VAL A 153 -12.21 -3.73 -10.67
#